data_AF-A0A5B7DVH0-F1
#
_entry.id   AF-A0A5B7DVH0-F1
#
_cell.length_a   1.000
_cell.length_b   1.000
_cell.length_c   1.000
_cell.angle_alpha   90.00
_cell.angle_beta   90.00
_cell.angle_gamma   90.00
#
_symmetry.space_group_name_H-M   'P 1'
#
loop_
_entity.id
_entity.type
_entity.pdbx_description
1 polymer ?
#
loop_
_entity_poly.entity_id
_entity_poly.type
_entity_poly.pdbx_seq_one_letter_code
_entity_poly.pdbx_strand_id
1 'polypeptide(L)'
;MKSLAVIAFSNRFQIPRVTLVDESEVRLVGDSMVRDQLREFCGRSSNSRRQLFCFSGAGLDDITVAYDDVTSNCENNTLFVIHAATNDVYSSGSDEILDKYRRMIRQFRS
;
A
#
# COMPACT_ATOMS: atom_id res chain seq x y z
N MET A 1 8.38 -27.03 21.75
CA MET A 1 7.67 -25.95 21.02
C MET A 1 8.53 -25.58 19.83
N LYS A 2 8.08 -25.87 18.60
CA LYS A 2 8.81 -25.48 17.38
C LYS A 2 8.52 -24.01 17.10
N SER A 3 9.55 -23.16 17.18
CA SER A 3 9.48 -21.77 16.72
C SER A 3 9.18 -21.80 15.22
N LEU A 4 8.02 -21.27 14.82
CA LEU A 4 7.73 -21.01 13.42
C LEU A 4 8.67 -19.87 12.98
N ALA A 5 9.48 -20.14 11.97
CA ALA A 5 10.30 -19.11 11.34
C ALA A 5 9.36 -18.04 10.78
N VAL A 6 9.33 -16.86 11.39
CA VAL A 6 8.69 -15.68 10.83
C VAL A 6 9.56 -15.26 9.65
N ILE A 7 9.21 -15.73 8.46
CA ILE A 7 9.82 -15.25 7.23
C ILE A 7 9.25 -13.85 6.99
N ALA A 8 9.99 -12.84 7.44
CA ALA A 8 9.69 -11.45 7.15
C ALA A 8 10.04 -11.19 5.68
N PHE A 9 9.05 -11.27 4.81
CA PHE A 9 9.19 -10.77 3.45
C PHE A 9 9.18 -9.24 3.51
N SER A 10 10.23 -8.63 3.01
CA SER A 10 10.32 -7.18 2.83
C SER A 10 10.61 -6.90 1.38
N ASN A 11 9.77 -6.08 0.76
CA ASN A 11 9.99 -5.68 -0.61
C ASN A 11 10.95 -4.49 -0.63
N ARG A 12 12.13 -4.64 -1.26
CA ARG A 12 13.13 -3.59 -1.42
C ARG A 12 13.57 -3.49 -2.87
N PHE A 13 12.89 -2.65 -3.65
CA PHE A 13 13.34 -2.31 -5.00
C PHE A 13 14.10 -0.98 -4.99
N GLN A 14 15.24 -0.93 -5.70
CA GLN A 14 15.95 0.32 -5.96
C GLN A 14 15.28 1.06 -7.11
N ILE A 15 14.63 2.17 -6.82
CA ILE A 15 14.12 3.06 -7.86
C ILE A 15 15.33 3.72 -8.56
N PRO A 16 15.39 3.81 -9.90
CA PRO A 16 16.42 4.57 -10.59
C PRO A 16 16.53 6.00 -10.07
N ARG A 17 17.74 6.55 -9.95
CA ARG A 17 17.98 7.93 -9.50
C ARG A 17 17.63 8.92 -10.61
N VAL A 18 16.33 9.12 -10.84
CA VAL A 18 15.85 10.26 -11.63
C VAL A 18 15.16 11.20 -10.66
N THR A 19 15.77 12.35 -10.42
CA THR A 19 15.16 13.46 -9.65
C THR A 19 14.08 14.08 -10.52
N LEU A 20 12.91 13.43 -10.56
CA LEU A 20 11.71 14.05 -11.11
C LEU A 20 11.05 14.83 -9.98
N VAL A 21 10.69 16.08 -10.25
CA VAL A 21 9.73 16.77 -9.40
C VAL A 21 8.41 16.02 -9.58
N ASP A 22 7.91 15.40 -8.52
CA ASP A 22 6.64 14.69 -8.56
C ASP A 22 5.55 15.71 -8.96
N GLU A 23 4.92 15.51 -10.14
CA GLU A 23 3.86 16.40 -10.64
C GLU A 23 2.56 16.26 -9.86
N SER A 24 2.32 15.06 -9.30
CA SER A 24 1.17 14.71 -8.48
C SER A 24 1.59 14.11 -7.14
N GLU A 25 0.69 14.17 -6.17
CA GLU A 25 0.82 13.41 -4.94
C GLU A 25 0.73 11.90 -5.22
N VAL A 26 1.57 11.10 -4.57
CA VAL A 26 1.54 9.63 -4.65
C VAL A 26 1.44 9.04 -3.25
N ARG A 27 0.42 8.24 -3.00
CA ARG A 27 0.21 7.55 -1.72
C ARG A 27 0.42 6.05 -1.91
N LEU A 28 1.44 5.50 -1.26
CA LEU A 28 1.69 4.07 -1.20
C LEU A 28 0.94 3.50 0.00
N VAL A 29 0.04 2.56 -0.25
CA VAL A 29 -0.85 1.96 0.73
C VAL A 29 -0.63 0.45 0.72
N GLY A 30 -0.51 -0.17 1.89
CA GLY A 30 -0.43 -1.61 1.92
C GLY A 30 -0.17 -2.20 3.29
N ASP A 31 0.12 -3.49 3.28
CA ASP A 31 0.44 -4.24 4.49
C ASP A 31 1.93 -4.13 4.88
N SER A 32 2.42 -5.05 5.71
CA SER A 32 3.83 -5.02 6.14
C SER A 32 4.84 -5.09 4.98
N MET A 33 4.44 -5.49 3.77
CA MET A 33 5.33 -5.57 2.61
C MET A 33 5.81 -4.19 2.13
N VAL A 34 5.05 -3.12 2.38
CA VAL A 34 5.42 -1.75 1.98
C VAL A 34 6.23 -1.01 3.06
N ARG A 35 6.42 -1.59 4.25
CA ARG A 35 7.03 -0.93 5.41
C ARG A 35 8.42 -0.36 5.11
N ASP A 36 9.24 -1.11 4.39
CA ASP A 36 10.63 -0.72 4.10
C ASP A 36 10.73 0.33 2.96
N GLN A 37 9.60 0.77 2.40
CA GLN A 37 9.57 1.79 1.35
C GLN A 37 9.66 3.22 1.89
N LEU A 38 9.59 3.44 3.21
CA LEU A 38 9.68 4.80 3.78
C LEU A 38 10.94 5.55 3.31
N ARG A 39 12.10 4.88 3.25
CA ARG A 39 13.36 5.50 2.86
C ARG A 39 13.48 5.69 1.34
N GLU A 40 13.09 4.68 0.56
CA GLU A 40 13.29 4.68 -0.89
C GLU A 40 12.17 5.40 -1.64
N PHE A 41 10.93 5.30 -1.17
CA PHE A 41 9.76 5.94 -1.76
C PHE A 41 9.57 7.35 -1.20
N CYS A 42 9.35 7.52 0.11
CA CYS A 42 9.09 8.83 0.70
C CYS A 42 10.37 9.69 0.77
N GLY A 43 11.49 9.11 1.20
CA GLY A 43 12.76 9.84 1.40
C GLY A 43 13.38 10.43 0.13
N ARG A 44 12.86 10.10 -1.06
CA ARG A 44 13.33 10.64 -2.35
C ARG A 44 12.48 11.79 -2.88
N SER A 45 11.32 12.08 -2.29
CA SER A 45 10.48 13.19 -2.69
C SER A 45 10.96 14.48 -2.02
N SER A 46 11.40 15.46 -2.81
CA SER A 46 11.90 16.74 -2.28
C SER A 46 10.79 17.68 -1.80
N ASN A 47 9.52 17.37 -2.09
CA ASN A 47 8.35 18.20 -1.82
C ASN A 47 7.30 17.48 -0.96
N SER A 48 7.66 16.38 -0.30
CA SER A 48 6.76 15.60 0.57
C SER A 48 5.48 15.10 -0.14
N ARG A 49 5.47 15.01 -1.47
CA ARG A 49 4.33 14.51 -2.26
C ARG A 49 4.19 12.99 -2.23
N ARG A 50 5.10 12.28 -1.56
CA ARG A 50 5.06 10.82 -1.42
C ARG A 50 4.77 10.42 0.01
N GLN A 51 3.62 9.81 0.25
CA GLN A 51 3.19 9.35 1.57
C GLN A 51 3.08 7.82 1.62
N LEU A 52 3.35 7.25 2.79
CA LEU A 52 3.28 5.81 3.04
C LEU A 52 2.25 5.53 4.13
N PHE A 53 1.28 4.67 3.81
CA PHE A 53 0.27 4.14 4.70
C PHE A 53 0.47 2.63 4.84
N CYS A 54 1.06 2.21 5.96
CA CYS A 54 1.42 0.81 6.22
C CYS A 54 0.53 0.22 7.32
N PHE A 55 -0.41 -0.64 6.95
CA PHE A 55 -1.33 -1.34 7.84
C PHE A 55 -0.87 -2.78 8.06
N SER A 56 -0.03 -2.99 9.08
CA SER A 56 0.63 -4.29 9.27
C SER A 56 -0.37 -5.42 9.56
N GLY A 57 -0.31 -6.51 8.79
CA GLY A 57 -1.23 -7.64 8.90
C GLY A 57 -2.60 -7.41 8.25
N ALA A 58 -2.83 -6.25 7.62
CA ALA A 58 -4.09 -5.91 6.98
C ALA A 58 -4.39 -6.81 5.78
N GLY A 59 -5.65 -7.22 5.66
CA GLY A 59 -6.24 -7.74 4.43
C GLY A 59 -6.89 -6.65 3.58
N LEU A 60 -7.52 -7.04 2.47
CA LEU A 60 -8.18 -6.11 1.55
C LEU A 60 -9.32 -5.32 2.19
N ASP A 61 -10.12 -5.96 3.04
CA ASP A 61 -11.24 -5.28 3.70
C ASP A 61 -10.73 -4.22 4.70
N ASP A 62 -9.64 -4.50 5.42
CA ASP A 62 -9.01 -3.53 6.32
C ASP A 62 -8.49 -2.30 5.56
N ILE A 63 -7.83 -2.52 4.41
CA ILE A 63 -7.37 -1.43 3.54
C ILE A 63 -8.55 -0.63 2.98
N THR A 64 -9.67 -1.30 2.69
CA THR A 64 -10.89 -0.62 2.22
C THR A 64 -11.52 0.22 3.32
N VAL A 65 -11.54 -0.26 4.57
CA VAL A 65 -12.03 0.49 5.73
C VAL A 65 -11.14 1.71 6.02
N ALA A 66 -9.83 1.59 5.80
CA ALA A 66 -8.88 2.69 5.96
C ALA A 66 -8.95 3.74 4.84
N TYR A 67 -9.90 3.64 3.91
CA TYR A 67 -10.06 4.56 2.78
C TYR A 67 -10.06 6.02 3.21
N ASP A 68 -10.91 6.40 4.17
CA ASP A 68 -11.06 7.79 4.60
C ASP A 68 -9.75 8.36 5.17
N ASP A 69 -9.00 7.55 5.93
CA ASP A 69 -7.69 7.93 6.45
C ASP A 69 -6.69 8.15 5.32
N VAL A 70 -6.68 7.22 4.35
CA VAL A 70 -5.77 7.19 3.21
C VAL A 70 -6.06 8.31 2.21
N THR A 71 -7.30 8.75 2.04
CA THR A 71 -7.69 9.82 1.11
C THR A 71 -7.83 11.17 1.79
N SER A 72 -7.71 11.24 3.11
CA SER A 72 -7.78 12.50 3.84
C SER A 72 -6.79 13.53 3.29
N ASN A 73 -7.28 14.71 2.93
CA ASN A 73 -6.47 15.81 2.40
C ASN A 73 -5.66 15.49 1.13
N CYS A 74 -6.05 14.49 0.32
CA CYS A 74 -5.35 14.20 -0.92
C CYS A 74 -5.68 15.21 -2.02
N GLU A 75 -4.73 15.49 -2.90
CA GLU A 75 -5.00 16.27 -4.12
C GLU A 75 -5.92 15.48 -5.07
N ASN A 76 -6.71 16.17 -5.90
CA ASN A 76 -7.62 15.52 -6.87
C ASN A 76 -6.90 14.62 -7.89
N ASN A 77 -5.59 14.83 -8.13
CA ASN A 77 -4.80 14.04 -9.06
C ASN A 77 -3.95 12.96 -8.36
N THR A 78 -4.20 12.68 -7.08
CA THR A 78 -3.39 11.77 -6.28
C THR A 78 -3.37 10.37 -6.89
N LEU A 79 -2.16 9.82 -7.06
CA LEU A 79 -1.96 8.45 -7.47
C LEU A 79 -1.88 7.54 -6.24
N PHE A 80 -2.81 6.59 -6.15
CA PHE A 80 -2.77 5.55 -5.12
C PHE A 80 -2.08 4.30 -5.66
N VAL A 81 -0.99 3.88 -4.99
CA VAL A 81 -0.31 2.61 -5.24
C VAL A 81 -0.68 1.68 -4.10
N ILE A 82 -1.45 0.61 -4.39
CA ILE A 82 -1.98 -0.28 -3.35
C ILE A 82 -1.34 -1.66 -3.45
N HIS A 83 -0.70 -2.11 -2.37
CA HIS A 83 -0.17 -3.46 -2.20
C HIS A 83 -0.89 -4.16 -1.04
N ALA A 84 -1.80 -5.07 -1.36
CA ALA A 84 -2.64 -5.76 -0.38
C ALA A 84 -2.84 -7.23 -0.76
N ALA A 85 -3.71 -7.93 -0.02
CA ALA A 85 -4.12 -9.33 -0.22
C ALA A 85 -3.13 -10.42 0.20
N THR A 86 -1.87 -10.10 0.51
CA THR A 86 -0.88 -11.07 0.99
C THR A 86 -1.35 -11.83 2.24
N ASN A 87 -2.12 -11.18 3.11
CA ASN A 87 -2.70 -11.81 4.30
C ASN A 87 -4.03 -12.54 4.01
N ASP A 88 -4.77 -12.17 2.96
CA ASP A 88 -6.03 -12.83 2.57
C ASP A 88 -5.82 -14.20 1.92
N VAL A 89 -4.67 -14.44 1.27
CA VAL A 89 -4.39 -15.71 0.56
C VAL A 89 -4.49 -16.94 1.45
N TYR A 90 -4.26 -16.79 2.77
CA TYR A 90 -4.32 -17.90 3.71
C TYR A 90 -5.74 -18.19 4.25
N SER A 91 -6.67 -17.26 4.11
CA SER A 91 -8.00 -17.32 4.74
C SER A 91 -9.17 -17.25 3.75
N SER A 92 -8.93 -16.81 2.51
CA SER A 92 -9.97 -16.59 1.49
C SER A 92 -9.69 -17.36 0.21
N GLY A 93 -10.76 -17.75 -0.49
CA GLY A 93 -10.68 -18.30 -1.85
C GLY A 93 -10.34 -17.21 -2.88
N SER A 94 -9.83 -17.60 -4.05
CA SER A 94 -9.45 -16.65 -5.11
C SER A 94 -10.61 -15.76 -5.57
N ASP A 95 -11.83 -16.31 -5.68
CA ASP A 95 -13.01 -15.55 -6.10
C ASP A 95 -13.42 -14.51 -5.04
N GLU A 96 -13.31 -14.86 -3.77
CA GLU A 96 -13.56 -13.94 -2.66
C GLU A 96 -12.53 -12.80 -2.64
N ILE A 97 -11.25 -13.11 -2.88
CA ILE A 97 -10.19 -12.10 -3.01
C ILE A 97 -10.48 -11.15 -4.18
N LEU A 98 -10.94 -11.66 -5.31
CA LEU A 98 -11.34 -10.83 -6.46
C LEU A 98 -12.51 -9.90 -6.12
N ASP A 99 -13.50 -10.39 -5.39
CA ASP A 99 -14.64 -9.57 -4.96
C ASP A 99 -14.23 -8.48 -3.97
N LYS A 100 -13.34 -8.80 -3.03
CA LYS A 100 -12.71 -7.82 -2.12
C LYS A 100 -11.96 -6.73 -2.92
N TYR A 101 -11.13 -7.10 -3.90
CA TYR A 101 -10.47 -6.14 -4.79
C TYR A 101 -11.45 -5.25 -5.53
N ARG A 102 -12.54 -5.81 -6.08
CA ARG A 102 -13.56 -5.03 -6.78
C ARG A 102 -14.21 -4.00 -5.87
N ARG A 103 -14.49 -4.33 -4.61
CA ARG A 103 -15.02 -3.39 -3.62
C ARG A 103 -14.04 -2.26 -3.34
N MET A 104 -12.77 -2.60 -3.06
CA MET A 104 -11.71 -1.63 -2.81
C MET A 104 -11.53 -0.67 -4.00
N ILE A 105 -11.44 -1.19 -5.23
CA ILE A 105 -11.26 -0.37 -6.43
C ILE A 105 -12.44 0.58 -6.64
N ARG A 106 -13.68 0.13 -6.37
CA ARG A 106 -14.86 1.01 -6.45
C ARG A 106 -14.76 2.14 -5.43
N GLN A 107 -14.36 1.85 -4.20
CA GLN A 107 -14.18 2.84 -3.14
C GLN A 107 -13.15 3.90 -3.54
N PHE A 108 -11.98 3.48 -4.04
CA PHE A 108 -10.89 4.38 -4.45
C PHE A 108 -11.13 5.14 -5.76
N ARG A 109 -12.16 4.78 -6.52
CA ARG A 109 -12.55 5.47 -7.75
C ARG A 109 -13.61 6.56 -7.52
N SER A 110 -14.34 6.49 -6.41
CA SER A 110 -15.42 7.43 -6.03
C SER A 110 -14.90 8.84 -5.82
#